data_AF-A0A973SJ76-F1
#
_entry.id   AF-A0A973SJ76-F1
#
_cell.length_a   1.000
_cell.length_b   1.000
_cell.length_c   1.000
_cell.angle_alpha   90.00
_cell.angle_beta   90.00
_cell.angle_gamma   90.00
#
_symmetry.space_group_name_H-M   'P 1'
#
loop_
_entity.id
_entity.type
_entity.pdbx_description
1 polymer ?
#
loop_
_entity_poly.entity_id
_entity_poly.type
_entity_poly.pdbx_seq_one_letter_code
_entity_poly.pdbx_strand_id
1 'polypeptide(L)'
;MAKARDEMLQAGHQVQLWANVEAFEPSGDEPCAPQGTRGQTDKKRLDQAVTMAGRYVQKIVSYMWSDFMTCGKRSLQDEIADDWQRPIAVDAIRRARDPQDGVEVSGYNLDGGTIVIEWTGGSKELVVSQVGWLDDDPLDDFPDRMVTAWVPFDWKQVPAGEWIRIGVKGASGKQATTPLHVRISV
;
A
#
# COMPACT_ATOMS: atom_id res chain seq x y z
N MET A 1 10.79 -6.63 14.18
CA MET A 1 9.38 -6.33 14.47
C MET A 1 8.52 -7.57 14.27
N ALA A 2 8.46 -8.18 13.07
CA ALA A 2 7.77 -9.46 12.86
C ALA A 2 8.23 -10.57 13.83
N LYS A 3 9.55 -10.77 13.99
CA LYS A 3 10.11 -11.76 14.93
C LYS A 3 9.60 -11.64 16.37
N ALA A 4 9.48 -10.41 16.89
CA ALA A 4 9.02 -10.19 18.26
C ALA A 4 7.52 -10.51 18.42
N ARG A 5 6.71 -10.24 17.39
CA ARG A 5 5.31 -10.71 17.34
C ARG A 5 5.27 -12.24 17.37
N ASP A 6 6.05 -12.90 16.52
CA ASP A 6 6.06 -14.36 16.40
C ASP A 6 6.49 -15.03 17.71
N GLU A 7 7.49 -14.48 18.41
CA GLU A 7 7.91 -14.93 19.74
C GLU A 7 6.78 -14.80 20.78
N MET A 8 6.00 -13.72 20.75
CA MET A 8 4.85 -13.52 21.65
C MET A 8 3.70 -14.49 21.33
N LEU A 9 3.42 -14.74 20.04
CA LEU A 9 2.43 -15.73 19.62
C LEU A 9 2.82 -17.15 20.07
N GLN A 10 4.09 -17.51 19.89
CA GLN A 10 4.63 -18.81 20.35
C GLN A 10 4.56 -18.97 21.87
N ALA A 11 4.67 -17.87 22.62
CA ALA A 11 4.47 -17.85 24.06
C ALA A 11 2.98 -17.91 24.49
N GLY A 12 2.04 -18.00 23.55
CA GLY A 12 0.60 -18.10 23.81
C GLY A 12 -0.11 -16.75 24.03
N HIS A 13 0.56 -15.62 23.74
CA HIS A 13 -0.06 -14.30 23.80
C HIS A 13 -0.73 -13.95 22.48
N GLN A 14 -1.85 -13.23 22.54
CA GLN A 14 -2.51 -12.66 21.36
C GLN A 14 -2.09 -11.20 21.22
N VAL A 15 -1.23 -10.91 20.24
CA VAL A 15 -0.71 -9.56 19.99
C VAL A 15 -0.78 -9.21 18.50
N GLN A 16 -0.96 -7.92 18.21
CA GLN A 16 -0.93 -7.37 16.87
C GLN A 16 0.15 -6.29 16.78
N LEU A 17 0.84 -6.23 15.65
CA LEU A 17 1.75 -5.15 15.32
C LEU A 17 0.97 -4.03 14.61
N TRP A 18 0.95 -2.84 15.20
CA TRP A 18 0.26 -1.68 14.64
C TRP A 18 1.29 -0.61 14.23
N ALA A 19 1.00 0.10 13.14
CA ALA A 19 1.73 1.31 12.78
C ALA A 19 0.91 2.54 13.14
N ASN A 20 1.51 3.48 13.87
CA ASN A 20 0.97 4.83 13.98
C ASN A 20 1.53 5.67 12.81
N VAL A 21 0.67 5.99 11.85
CA VAL A 21 0.99 6.88 10.73
C VAL A 21 0.49 8.28 11.08
N GLU A 22 1.42 9.19 11.28
CA GLU A 22 1.13 10.56 11.70
C GLU A 22 0.55 11.38 10.55
N ALA A 23 -0.59 12.03 10.80
CA ALA A 23 -1.29 12.87 9.84
C ALA A 23 -0.84 14.35 9.89
N PHE A 24 0.34 14.62 10.44
CA PHE A 24 0.83 15.96 10.66
C PHE A 24 2.26 16.16 10.15
N GLU A 25 2.58 17.42 9.90
CA GLU A 25 3.94 17.89 9.65
C GLU A 25 4.56 18.43 10.95
N PRO A 26 5.86 18.20 11.20
CA PRO A 26 6.54 18.78 12.36
C PRO A 26 6.46 20.31 12.41
N SER A 27 6.43 20.95 11.24
CA SER A 27 6.24 22.39 11.07
C SER A 27 5.41 22.64 9.81
N GLY A 28 4.23 23.22 9.96
CA GLY A 28 3.37 23.65 8.86
C GLY A 28 3.20 25.17 8.84
N ASP A 29 2.91 25.72 7.66
CA ASP A 29 2.67 27.15 7.47
C ASP A 29 1.40 27.62 8.19
N GLU A 30 0.40 26.73 8.28
CA GLU A 30 -0.82 26.92 9.06
C GLU A 30 -0.85 25.87 10.19
N PRO A 31 -0.58 26.25 11.45
CA PRO A 31 -0.68 25.35 12.58
C PRO A 31 -2.11 24.84 12.77
N CYS A 32 -2.26 23.54 13.00
CA CYS A 32 -3.56 22.90 13.21
C CYS A 32 -3.91 22.68 14.68
N ALA A 33 -2.90 22.55 15.54
CA ALA A 33 -3.09 22.41 16.98
C ALA A 33 -3.02 23.77 17.70
N PRO A 34 -3.76 23.98 18.81
CA PRO A 34 -3.73 25.24 19.58
C PRO A 34 -2.34 25.61 20.12
N GLN A 35 -1.46 24.62 20.27
CA GLN A 35 -0.08 24.79 20.73
C GLN A 35 0.89 24.11 19.76
N GLY A 36 1.91 24.84 19.35
CA GLY A 36 3.00 24.34 18.50
C GLY A 36 2.90 24.79 17.04
N THR A 37 3.83 24.31 16.24
CA THR A 37 3.98 24.64 14.82
C THR A 37 3.47 23.55 13.89
N ARG A 38 2.87 22.48 14.45
CA ARG A 38 2.47 21.31 13.66
C ARG A 38 1.26 21.65 12.80
N GLY A 39 1.40 21.41 11.50
CA GLY A 39 0.31 21.51 10.53
C GLY A 39 -0.17 20.14 10.08
N GLN A 40 -1.22 20.12 9.27
CA GLN A 40 -1.70 18.93 8.59
C GLN A 40 -0.65 18.44 7.55
N THR A 41 -0.53 17.12 7.39
CA THR A 41 0.21 16.52 6.25
C THR A 41 -0.68 16.43 5.00
N ASP A 42 -0.09 16.17 3.85
CA ASP A 42 -0.86 15.96 2.62
C ASP A 42 -1.24 14.48 2.42
N LYS A 43 -2.30 14.24 1.63
CA LYS A 43 -2.79 12.89 1.32
C LYS A 43 -1.72 12.01 0.67
N LYS A 44 -0.82 12.60 -0.10
CA LYS A 44 0.25 11.87 -0.80
C LYS A 44 1.25 11.28 0.17
N ARG A 45 1.67 12.04 1.18
CA ARG A 45 2.57 11.58 2.23
C ARG A 45 1.90 10.55 3.13
N LEU A 46 0.61 10.73 3.44
CA LEU A 46 -0.16 9.71 4.16
C LEU A 46 -0.19 8.38 3.40
N ASP A 47 -0.51 8.43 2.09
CA ASP A 47 -0.53 7.23 1.24
C ASP A 47 0.83 6.56 1.15
N GLN A 48 1.91 7.33 1.05
CA GLN A 48 3.27 6.80 1.04
C GLN A 48 3.58 6.06 2.35
N ALA A 49 3.24 6.63 3.50
CA ALA A 49 3.46 5.98 4.79
C ALA A 49 2.65 4.68 4.93
N VAL A 50 1.38 4.68 4.48
CA VAL A 50 0.54 3.48 4.43
C VAL A 50 1.13 2.42 3.51
N THR A 51 1.56 2.80 2.29
CA THR A 51 2.21 1.92 1.32
C THR A 51 3.43 1.23 1.93
N MET A 52 4.28 2.00 2.63
CA MET A 52 5.54 1.49 3.19
C MET A 52 5.35 0.63 4.45
N ALA A 53 4.35 0.94 5.28
CA ALA A 53 4.12 0.24 6.54
C ALA A 53 3.16 -0.95 6.38
N GLY A 54 2.21 -0.87 5.45
CA GLY A 54 1.02 -1.73 5.39
C GLY A 54 1.32 -3.22 5.30
N ARG A 55 2.40 -3.63 4.62
CA ARG A 55 2.76 -5.04 4.48
C ARG A 55 3.20 -5.74 5.77
N TYR A 56 3.55 -4.99 6.81
CA TYR A 56 4.14 -5.54 8.01
C TYR A 56 3.22 -5.51 9.23
N VAL A 57 2.09 -4.82 9.15
CA VAL A 57 1.26 -4.50 10.31
C VAL A 57 -0.17 -5.00 10.12
N GLN A 58 -0.78 -5.40 11.22
CA GLN A 58 -2.18 -5.85 11.23
C GLN A 58 -3.15 -4.66 11.27
N LYS A 59 -2.66 -3.47 11.65
CA LYS A 59 -3.48 -2.26 11.73
C LYS A 59 -2.67 -1.00 11.53
N ILE A 60 -3.27 -0.02 10.85
CA ILE A 60 -2.76 1.34 10.77
C ILE A 60 -3.69 2.23 11.61
N VAL A 61 -3.09 3.01 12.50
CA VAL A 61 -3.76 4.02 13.31
C VAL A 61 -3.11 5.38 13.05
N SER A 62 -3.78 6.46 13.42
CA SER A 62 -3.24 7.81 13.26
C SER A 62 -3.55 8.68 14.48
N TYR A 63 -2.58 9.51 14.85
CA TYR A 63 -2.70 10.50 15.91
C TYR A 63 -2.60 11.91 15.33
N MET A 64 -3.48 12.87 15.64
CA MET A 64 -4.84 12.79 16.18
C MET A 64 -5.83 13.21 15.09
N TRP A 65 -6.97 12.51 15.03
CA TRP A 65 -8.03 12.82 14.05
C TRP A 65 -8.53 14.27 14.15
N SER A 66 -8.88 14.74 15.35
CA SER A 66 -9.51 16.06 15.57
C SER A 66 -8.66 17.25 15.13
N ASP A 67 -7.34 17.14 15.22
CA ASP A 67 -6.47 18.30 15.07
C ASP A 67 -5.93 18.34 13.65
N PHE A 68 -5.41 17.21 13.16
CA PHE A 68 -4.64 17.19 11.90
C PHE A 68 -5.42 16.62 10.72
N MET A 69 -6.53 15.89 10.95
CA MET A 69 -7.36 15.42 9.84
C MET A 69 -8.42 16.43 9.42
N THR A 70 -8.86 17.31 10.34
CA THR A 70 -10.04 18.17 10.14
C THR A 70 -9.74 19.67 10.11
N CYS A 71 -8.47 20.09 10.26
CA CYS A 71 -8.09 21.48 10.12
C CYS A 71 -8.03 21.93 8.65
N GLY A 72 -7.78 23.22 8.43
CA GLY A 72 -7.66 23.81 7.09
C GLY A 72 -9.00 24.02 6.37
N LYS A 73 -8.94 24.70 5.22
CA LYS A 73 -10.14 24.95 4.38
C LYS A 73 -10.56 23.72 3.57
N ARG A 74 -9.57 22.93 3.14
CA ARG A 74 -9.74 21.60 2.55
C ARG A 74 -9.02 20.64 3.48
N SER A 75 -9.77 19.89 4.26
CA SER A 75 -9.21 19.04 5.29
C SER A 75 -8.65 17.74 4.72
N LEU A 76 -7.71 17.10 5.41
CA LEU A 76 -7.19 15.79 5.01
C LEU A 76 -8.30 14.73 5.03
N GLN A 77 -9.26 14.87 5.94
CA GLN A 77 -10.46 14.06 5.99
C GLN A 77 -11.23 14.15 4.67
N ASP A 78 -11.46 15.35 4.14
CA ASP A 78 -12.18 15.54 2.88
C ASP A 78 -11.40 14.94 1.71
N GLU A 79 -10.08 15.10 1.69
CA GLU A 79 -9.22 14.46 0.69
C GLU A 79 -9.28 12.92 0.76
N ILE A 80 -9.25 12.34 1.96
CA ILE A 80 -9.42 10.90 2.15
C ILE A 80 -10.81 10.45 1.70
N ALA A 81 -11.85 11.20 2.04
CA ALA A 81 -13.23 10.89 1.66
C ALA A 81 -13.42 10.97 0.13
N ASP A 82 -12.84 11.96 -0.56
CA ASP A 82 -12.91 12.06 -2.03
C ASP A 82 -12.17 10.92 -2.74
N ASP A 83 -11.15 10.37 -2.10
CA ASP A 83 -10.25 9.34 -2.64
C ASP A 83 -10.38 7.97 -1.96
N TRP A 84 -11.48 7.71 -1.25
CA TRP A 84 -11.62 6.49 -0.45
C TRP A 84 -11.53 5.18 -1.27
N GLN A 85 -11.85 5.25 -2.57
CA GLN A 85 -11.74 4.13 -3.53
C GLN A 85 -10.42 4.08 -4.30
N ARG A 86 -9.48 5.00 -4.06
CA ARG A 86 -8.17 4.95 -4.71
C ARG A 86 -7.47 3.64 -4.31
N PRO A 87 -6.83 2.91 -5.25
CA PRO A 87 -6.06 1.73 -4.89
C PRO A 87 -4.87 2.11 -4.00
N ILE A 88 -4.59 1.27 -3.01
CA ILE A 88 -3.41 1.39 -2.15
C ILE A 88 -2.69 0.05 -2.19
N ALA A 89 -1.57 -0.01 -2.91
CA ALA A 89 -0.69 -1.17 -2.93
C ALA A 89 0.30 -1.08 -1.78
N VAL A 90 0.44 -2.14 -0.99
CA VAL A 90 1.32 -2.17 0.20
C VAL A 90 2.45 -3.18 0.08
N ASP A 91 2.29 -4.21 -0.77
CA ASP A 91 3.36 -5.16 -1.08
C ASP A 91 3.29 -5.63 -2.53
N ALA A 92 4.44 -6.02 -3.07
CA ALA A 92 4.52 -6.68 -4.36
C ALA A 92 5.70 -7.66 -4.37
N ILE A 93 5.42 -8.90 -4.76
CA ILE A 93 6.40 -9.99 -4.80
C ILE A 93 6.34 -10.74 -6.12
N ARG A 94 7.46 -11.37 -6.50
CA ARG A 94 7.44 -12.42 -7.51
C ARG A 94 6.78 -13.65 -6.91
N ARG A 95 5.71 -14.12 -7.55
CA ARG A 95 4.98 -15.31 -7.13
C ARG A 95 4.64 -16.13 -8.36
N ALA A 96 5.14 -17.36 -8.42
CA ALA A 96 4.72 -18.31 -9.42
C ALA A 96 3.34 -18.88 -9.08
N ARG A 97 2.52 -19.10 -10.11
CA ARG A 97 1.30 -19.89 -10.08
C ARG A 97 1.32 -20.81 -11.29
N ASP A 98 1.57 -22.10 -11.05
CA ASP A 98 1.77 -23.12 -12.09
C ASP A 98 0.69 -23.01 -13.19
N PRO A 99 1.06 -22.89 -14.48
CA PRO A 99 2.41 -23.01 -15.07
C PRO A 99 3.19 -21.71 -15.28
N GLN A 100 2.73 -20.60 -14.72
CA GLN A 100 3.24 -19.27 -15.02
C GLN A 100 3.98 -18.64 -13.83
N ASP A 101 4.95 -17.79 -14.17
CA ASP A 101 5.54 -16.87 -13.21
C ASP A 101 4.81 -15.53 -13.26
N GLY A 102 4.87 -14.74 -12.20
CA GLY A 102 4.08 -13.53 -12.09
C GLY A 102 4.45 -12.58 -10.97
N VAL A 103 3.63 -11.54 -10.87
CA VAL A 103 3.67 -10.54 -9.80
C VAL A 103 2.39 -10.70 -8.98
N GLU A 104 2.54 -10.83 -7.67
CA GLU A 104 1.46 -10.72 -6.70
C GLU A 104 1.56 -9.37 -6.00
N VAL A 105 0.46 -8.61 -5.97
CA VAL A 105 0.35 -7.30 -5.35
C VAL A 105 -0.70 -7.38 -4.25
N SER A 106 -0.33 -7.03 -3.03
CA SER A 106 -1.26 -6.96 -1.89
C SER A 106 -1.65 -5.52 -1.60
N GLY A 107 -2.89 -5.29 -1.20
CA GLY A 107 -3.38 -3.94 -0.97
C GLY A 107 -4.89 -3.82 -0.77
N TYR A 108 -5.39 -2.62 -0.98
CA TYR A 108 -6.80 -2.26 -0.84
C TYR A 108 -7.34 -1.68 -2.14
N ASN A 109 -8.63 -1.87 -2.39
CA ASN A 109 -9.34 -1.39 -3.59
C ASN A 109 -8.66 -1.85 -4.90
N LEU A 110 -8.22 -3.12 -4.96
CA LEU A 110 -7.57 -3.69 -6.15
C LEU A 110 -8.56 -4.31 -7.14
N ASP A 111 -9.82 -4.48 -6.76
CA ASP A 111 -10.85 -5.05 -7.62
C ASP A 111 -11.07 -4.22 -8.90
N GLY A 112 -11.22 -4.92 -10.02
CA GLY A 112 -11.26 -4.32 -11.37
C GLY A 112 -9.98 -3.54 -11.74
N GLY A 113 -8.88 -3.73 -11.02
CA GLY A 113 -7.65 -2.97 -11.19
C GLY A 113 -6.73 -3.44 -12.31
N THR A 114 -5.78 -2.59 -12.64
CA THR A 114 -4.68 -2.83 -13.59
C THR A 114 -3.35 -2.70 -12.86
N ILE A 115 -2.51 -3.74 -12.95
CA ILE A 115 -1.13 -3.70 -12.47
C ILE A 115 -0.25 -3.10 -13.56
N VAL A 116 0.54 -2.08 -13.21
CA VAL A 116 1.48 -1.40 -14.09
C VAL A 116 2.88 -1.79 -13.66
N ILE A 117 3.64 -2.44 -14.54
CA ILE A 117 5.00 -2.91 -14.27
C ILE A 117 5.94 -2.08 -15.15
N GLU A 118 6.92 -1.41 -14.55
CA GLU A 118 7.88 -0.55 -15.23
C GLU A 118 9.31 -1.00 -14.91
N TRP A 119 10.15 -1.14 -15.93
CA TRP A 119 11.57 -1.48 -15.80
C TRP A 119 12.39 -0.76 -16.87
N THR A 120 13.71 -0.84 -16.79
CA THR A 120 14.61 -0.25 -17.77
C THR A 120 14.38 -0.92 -19.12
N GLY A 121 13.88 -0.13 -20.08
CA GLY A 121 13.61 -0.59 -21.44
C GLY A 121 12.19 -1.06 -21.71
N GLY A 122 11.27 -1.01 -20.72
CA GLY A 122 9.88 -1.39 -20.99
C GLY A 122 8.88 -1.06 -19.88
N SER A 123 7.60 -1.13 -20.25
CA SER A 123 6.50 -1.18 -19.30
C SER A 123 5.42 -2.14 -19.79
N LYS A 124 4.59 -2.63 -18.86
CA LYS A 124 3.45 -3.48 -19.16
C LYS A 124 2.27 -3.12 -18.26
N GLU A 125 1.10 -2.99 -18.85
CA GLU A 125 -0.16 -2.86 -18.13
C GLU A 125 -0.95 -4.17 -18.23
N LEU A 126 -1.37 -4.69 -17.09
CA LEU A 126 -2.02 -6.00 -16.97
C LEU A 126 -3.33 -5.82 -16.20
N VAL A 127 -4.46 -5.91 -16.90
CA VAL A 127 -5.79 -5.84 -16.30
C VAL A 127 -6.06 -7.14 -15.54
N VAL A 128 -6.21 -7.06 -14.22
CA VAL A 128 -6.26 -8.25 -13.35
C VAL A 128 -7.37 -9.21 -13.76
N SER A 129 -8.55 -8.70 -14.08
CA SER A 129 -9.71 -9.52 -14.48
C SER A 129 -9.57 -10.20 -15.85
N GLN A 130 -8.60 -9.81 -16.67
CA GLN A 130 -8.41 -10.37 -18.02
C GLN A 130 -7.32 -11.44 -18.07
N VAL A 131 -6.24 -11.25 -17.32
CA VAL A 131 -5.03 -12.09 -17.41
C VAL A 131 -4.62 -12.71 -16.09
N GLY A 132 -5.20 -12.26 -14.99
CA GLY A 132 -4.77 -12.56 -13.65
C GLY A 132 -5.88 -13.12 -12.78
N TRP A 133 -5.71 -12.94 -11.48
CA TRP A 133 -6.65 -13.39 -10.46
C TRP A 133 -6.64 -12.42 -9.28
N LEU A 134 -7.77 -12.30 -8.60
CA LEU A 134 -7.93 -11.54 -7.37
C LEU A 134 -8.35 -12.50 -6.25
N ASP A 135 -7.61 -12.48 -5.15
CA ASP A 135 -7.97 -13.05 -3.85
C ASP A 135 -8.65 -11.97 -3.02
N ASP A 136 -9.96 -12.11 -2.79
CA ASP A 136 -10.71 -11.21 -1.91
C ASP A 136 -10.71 -11.66 -0.44
N ASP A 137 -10.19 -12.85 -0.15
CA ASP A 137 -10.07 -13.43 1.19
C ASP A 137 -8.69 -14.08 1.41
N PRO A 138 -7.61 -13.29 1.34
CA PRO A 138 -6.27 -13.82 1.56
C PRO A 138 -6.10 -14.24 3.03
N LEU A 139 -5.28 -15.27 3.27
CA LEU A 139 -4.99 -15.91 4.57
C LEU A 139 -5.21 -15.04 5.83
N ASP A 140 -5.76 -15.63 6.89
CA ASP A 140 -6.17 -15.03 8.19
C ASP A 140 -5.20 -14.04 8.88
N ASP A 141 -3.93 -13.97 8.47
CA ASP A 141 -2.93 -13.05 9.02
C ASP A 141 -2.95 -11.64 8.40
N PHE A 142 -3.70 -11.43 7.31
CA PHE A 142 -3.83 -10.12 6.67
C PHE A 142 -4.83 -9.20 7.40
N PRO A 143 -4.63 -7.87 7.36
CA PRO A 143 -5.62 -6.91 7.85
C PRO A 143 -6.96 -7.07 7.12
N ASP A 144 -8.05 -6.79 7.83
CA ASP A 144 -9.41 -6.77 7.27
C ASP A 144 -9.48 -6.02 5.93
N ARG A 145 -10.10 -6.65 4.92
CA ARG A 145 -10.32 -6.12 3.57
C ARG A 145 -9.06 -5.94 2.73
N MET A 146 -7.90 -6.41 3.18
CA MET A 146 -6.76 -6.54 2.29
C MET A 146 -7.05 -7.65 1.28
N VAL A 147 -6.69 -7.40 0.02
CA VAL A 147 -6.87 -8.33 -1.10
C VAL A 147 -5.52 -8.53 -1.79
N THR A 148 -5.37 -9.65 -2.52
CA THR A 148 -4.17 -9.90 -3.32
C THR A 148 -4.51 -10.06 -4.79
N ALA A 149 -3.84 -9.32 -5.67
CA ALA A 149 -3.99 -9.42 -7.11
C ALA A 149 -2.75 -10.07 -7.70
N TRP A 150 -2.92 -11.11 -8.51
CA TRP A 150 -1.84 -11.77 -9.22
C TRP A 150 -1.99 -11.57 -10.73
N VAL A 151 -0.88 -11.27 -11.42
CA VAL A 151 -0.82 -11.21 -12.89
C VAL A 151 0.41 -11.94 -13.43
N PRO A 152 0.29 -12.61 -14.60
CA PRO A 152 1.41 -13.29 -15.20
C PRO A 152 2.40 -12.29 -15.79
N PHE A 153 3.68 -12.53 -15.55
CA PHE A 153 4.74 -11.66 -15.99
C PHE A 153 6.02 -12.45 -16.28
N ASP A 154 6.53 -12.30 -17.51
CA ASP A 154 7.79 -12.95 -17.90
C ASP A 154 8.98 -12.10 -17.43
N TRP A 155 9.58 -12.55 -16.33
CA TRP A 155 10.75 -11.94 -15.70
C TRP A 155 12.01 -11.94 -16.57
N LYS A 156 12.07 -12.73 -17.64
CA LYS A 156 13.22 -12.70 -18.58
C LYS A 156 13.34 -11.36 -19.31
N GLN A 157 12.29 -10.56 -19.33
CA GLN A 157 12.28 -9.22 -19.91
C GLN A 157 12.96 -8.18 -19.01
N VAL A 158 13.13 -8.48 -17.71
CA VAL A 158 13.74 -7.57 -16.73
C VAL A 158 15.24 -7.91 -16.60
N PRO A 159 16.13 -6.93 -16.79
CA PRO A 159 17.55 -7.10 -16.52
C PRO A 159 17.83 -7.66 -15.11
N ALA A 160 18.79 -8.58 -15.02
CA ALA A 160 19.11 -9.25 -13.78
C ALA A 160 19.54 -8.26 -12.68
N GLY A 161 18.92 -8.37 -11.50
CA GLY A 161 19.25 -7.57 -10.33
C GLY A 161 18.65 -6.15 -10.31
N GLU A 162 17.80 -5.81 -11.29
CA GLU A 162 17.17 -4.50 -11.38
C GLU A 162 16.05 -4.28 -10.35
N TRP A 163 15.87 -3.02 -9.95
CA TRP A 163 14.66 -2.55 -9.28
C TRP A 163 13.60 -2.21 -10.32
N ILE A 164 12.42 -2.81 -10.19
CA ILE A 164 11.26 -2.46 -11.00
C ILE A 164 10.26 -1.64 -10.20
N ARG A 165 9.44 -0.86 -10.90
CA ARG A 165 8.32 -0.12 -10.33
C ARG A 165 7.02 -0.86 -10.59
N ILE A 166 6.23 -1.02 -9.53
CA ILE A 166 4.89 -1.61 -9.58
C ILE A 166 3.88 -0.53 -9.16
N GLY A 167 3.04 -0.13 -10.10
CA GLY A 167 1.89 0.74 -9.88
C GLY A 167 0.57 -0.04 -9.96
N VAL A 168 -0.50 0.56 -9.45
CA VAL A 168 -1.87 0.04 -9.58
C VAL A 168 -2.80 1.15 -10.07
N LYS A 169 -3.65 0.85 -11.05
CA LYS A 169 -4.79 1.69 -11.42
C LYS A 169 -6.07 0.98 -10.99
N GLY A 170 -6.95 1.65 -10.26
CA GLY A 170 -8.24 1.08 -9.86
C GLY A 170 -9.25 1.16 -10.98
N ALA A 171 -10.42 0.53 -10.80
CA ALA A 171 -11.50 0.52 -11.78
C ALA A 171 -12.00 1.92 -12.19
N SER A 172 -11.89 2.91 -11.28
CA SER A 172 -12.22 4.32 -11.54
C SER A 172 -11.20 5.06 -12.41
N GLY A 173 -10.09 4.42 -12.78
CA GLY A 173 -8.96 5.03 -13.46
C GLY A 173 -7.98 5.77 -12.53
N LYS A 174 -8.33 5.98 -11.25
CA LYS A 174 -7.41 6.56 -10.25
C LYS A 174 -6.23 5.60 -10.01
N GLN A 175 -5.03 6.15 -9.91
CA GLN A 175 -3.81 5.39 -9.68
C GLN A 175 -3.39 5.42 -8.20
N ALA A 176 -2.70 4.38 -7.73
CA ALA A 176 -2.07 4.39 -6.42
C ALA A 176 -1.07 5.55 -6.38
N THR A 177 -1.07 6.29 -5.27
CA THR A 177 -0.28 7.52 -5.15
C THR A 177 1.22 7.24 -5.13
N THR A 178 1.62 6.10 -4.55
CA THR A 178 3.02 5.68 -4.42
C THR A 178 3.21 4.33 -5.11
N PRO A 179 4.09 4.22 -6.11
CA PRO A 179 4.45 2.93 -6.69
C PRO A 179 5.38 2.17 -5.74
N LEU A 180 5.21 0.85 -5.70
CA LEU A 180 6.14 -0.04 -5.02
C LEU A 180 7.41 -0.19 -5.85
N HIS A 181 8.55 -0.30 -5.17
CA HIS A 181 9.83 -0.61 -5.81
C HIS A 181 10.25 -1.98 -5.36
N VAL A 182 10.36 -2.91 -6.31
CA VAL A 182 10.64 -4.31 -6.03
C VAL A 182 11.92 -4.69 -6.74
N ARG A 183 12.85 -5.29 -6.00
CA ARG A 183 14.01 -5.97 -6.57
C ARG A 183 13.90 -7.42 -6.23
N ILE A 184 13.71 -8.22 -7.26
CA ILE A 184 13.66 -9.67 -7.12
C ILE A 184 15.07 -10.19 -7.30
N SER A 185 15.59 -10.77 -6.23
CA SER A 185 16.80 -11.58 -6.30
C SER A 185 16.48 -12.78 -7.18
N VAL A 186 17.34 -13.06 -8.17
CA VAL A 186 17.27 -14.29 -8.97
C VAL A 186 17.68 -15.47 -8.10
#